data_AF-A0A1V6FY76-F1
#
_entry.id   AF-A0A1V6FY76-F1
#
_cell.length_a   1.000
_cell.length_b   1.000
_cell.length_c   1.000
_cell.angle_alpha   90.00
_cell.angle_beta   90.00
_cell.angle_gamma   90.00
#
_symmetry.space_group_name_H-M   'P 1'
#
loop_
_entity.id
_entity.type
_entity.pdbx_description
1 polymer ?
#
loop_
_entity_poly.entity_id
_entity_poly.type
_entity_poly.pdbx_seq_one_letter_code
_entity_poly.pdbx_strand_id
1 'polypeptide(L)' 'MCRPDVAKKNCEFIGYATANLKAQQRLDTKTKNHKAVYPDEKAMKKGEFQSDVGDAIVTYEKYWEMLKTQ' A
#
# COMPACT_ATOMS: atom_id res chain seq x y z
N MET A 1 -3.46 11.40 -12.47
CA MET A 1 -3.57 10.66 -11.20
C MET A 1 -3.79 11.56 -9.98
N CYS A 2 -3.23 12.78 -9.91
CA CYS A 2 -3.32 13.61 -8.69
C CYS A 2 -4.64 14.40 -8.50
N ARG A 3 -5.57 14.36 -9.47
CA ARG A 3 -6.89 15.00 -9.31
C ARG A 3 -7.73 14.20 -8.31
N PRO A 4 -8.32 14.81 -7.26
CA PRO A 4 -8.94 14.06 -6.16
C PRO A 4 -10.10 13.14 -6.57
N ASP A 5 -10.91 13.55 -7.55
CA ASP A 5 -12.01 12.74 -8.11
C ASP A 5 -11.52 11.48 -8.83
N VAL A 6 -10.39 11.58 -9.54
CA VAL A 6 -9.77 10.45 -10.24
C VAL A 6 -9.13 9.50 -9.23
N ALA A 7 -8.39 10.04 -8.25
CA ALA A 7 -7.77 9.24 -7.20
C ALA A 7 -8.81 8.49 -6.33
N LYS A 8 -9.95 9.12 -6.03
CA LYS A 8 -11.10 8.47 -5.35
C LYS A 8 -11.61 7.29 -6.17
N LYS A 9 -11.95 7.50 -7.44
CA LYS A 9 -12.46 6.45 -8.34
C LYS A 9 -11.49 5.27 -8.44
N ASN A 10 -10.19 5.54 -8.53
CA ASN A 10 -9.16 4.51 -8.58
C ASN A 10 -9.07 3.71 -7.27
N CYS A 11 -9.09 4.40 -6.13
CA CYS A 11 -9.03 3.76 -4.80
C CYS A 11 -10.26 2.87 -4.55
N GLU A 12 -11.47 3.34 -4.89
CA GLU A 12 -12.71 2.57 -4.69
C GLU A 12 -12.81 1.38 -5.66
N PHE A 13 -12.24 1.49 -6.87
CA PHE A 13 -12.23 0.40 -7.84
C PHE A 13 -11.19 -0.68 -7.53
N ILE A 14 -9.95 -0.29 -7.21
CA ILE A 14 -8.84 -1.23 -7.02
C ILE A 14 -8.73 -1.70 -5.55
N GLY A 15 -9.04 -0.83 -4.60
CA GLY A 15 -9.01 -1.12 -3.17
C GLY A 15 -7.72 -0.76 -2.42
N TYR A 16 -6.66 -0.31 -3.11
CA TYR A 16 -5.44 0.18 -2.46
C TYR A 16 -5.61 1.60 -1.89
N ALA A 17 -4.93 1.86 -0.77
CA ALA A 17 -4.94 3.16 -0.11
C ALA A 17 -4.41 4.27 -1.05
N THR A 18 -5.17 5.36 -1.16
CA THR A 18 -4.70 6.55 -1.89
C THR A 18 -3.76 7.39 -1.02
N ALA A 19 -2.64 7.84 -1.60
CA ALA A 19 -1.75 8.84 -0.99
C ALA A 19 -2.27 10.29 -1.13
N ASN A 20 -3.42 10.50 -1.80
CA ASN A 20 -4.03 11.81 -1.96
C ASN A 20 -5.00 12.10 -0.81
N LEU A 21 -4.61 12.98 0.11
CA LEU A 21 -5.42 13.32 1.30
C LEU A 21 -6.82 13.85 0.95
N LYS A 22 -6.95 14.67 -0.10
CA LYS A 22 -8.26 15.20 -0.55
C LYS A 22 -9.15 14.10 -1.11
N ALA A 23 -8.56 13.08 -1.74
CA ALA A 23 -9.31 11.91 -2.22
C ALA A 23 -9.72 11.01 -1.05
N GLN A 24 -8.80 10.73 -0.12
CA GLN A 24 -9.06 9.92 1.08
C GLN A 24 -10.23 10.48 1.91
N GLN A 25 -10.32 11.80 2.05
CA GLN A 25 -11.42 12.45 2.76
C GLN A 25 -12.80 12.20 2.12
N ARG A 26 -12.84 11.96 0.79
CA ARG A 26 -14.04 11.82 -0.03
C ARG A 26 -14.44 10.37 -0.31
N LEU A 27 -13.67 9.39 0.15
CA LEU A 27 -13.98 7.97 -0.01
C LEU A 27 -15.31 7.62 0.68
N ASP A 28 -16.00 6.62 0.16
CA ASP A 28 -17.13 6.01 0.86
C ASP A 28 -16.73 5.46 2.24
N THR A 29 -17.68 5.37 3.17
CA THR A 29 -17.43 4.97 4.56
C THR A 29 -16.85 3.56 4.69
N LYS A 30 -17.25 2.62 3.81
CA LYS A 30 -16.78 1.24 3.83
C LYS A 30 -15.30 1.18 3.49
N THR A 31 -14.89 1.87 2.44
CA THR A 31 -13.50 1.95 1.98
C THR A 31 -12.64 2.73 2.98
N LYS A 32 -13.13 3.91 3.43
CA LYS A 32 -12.39 4.79 4.35
C LYS A 32 -12.07 4.16 5.71
N ASN A 33 -12.97 3.32 6.22
CA ASN A 33 -12.83 2.70 7.54
C ASN A 33 -12.28 1.26 7.48
N HIS A 34 -11.89 0.77 6.30
CA HIS A 34 -11.38 -0.58 6.15
C HIS A 34 -9.97 -0.72 6.76
N LYS A 35 -9.85 -1.36 7.92
CA LYS A 35 -8.59 -1.44 8.68
C LYS A 35 -7.42 -2.12 7.97
N ALA A 36 -7.66 -2.98 6.99
CA ALA A 36 -6.57 -3.57 6.19
C ALA A 36 -5.97 -2.57 5.19
N VAL A 37 -6.73 -1.53 4.81
CA VAL A 37 -6.31 -0.48 3.86
C VAL A 37 -5.80 0.73 4.64
N TYR A 38 -6.53 1.10 5.69
CA TYR A 38 -6.21 2.19 6.61
C TYR A 38 -6.07 1.65 8.04
N PRO A 39 -4.93 0.99 8.35
CA PRO A 39 -4.66 0.48 9.70
C PRO A 39 -4.59 1.62 10.73
N ASP A 40 -4.88 1.28 11.99
CA ASP A 40 -4.68 2.21 13.10
C ASP A 40 -3.19 2.37 13.44
N GLU A 41 -2.87 3.41 14.21
CA GLU A 41 -1.48 3.75 14.55
C GLU A 41 -0.77 2.62 15.32
N LYS A 42 -1.50 1.85 16.13
CA LYS A 42 -0.94 0.72 16.88
C LYS A 42 -0.55 -0.42 15.95
N ALA A 43 -1.35 -0.71 14.92
CA ALA A 43 -1.01 -1.67 13.89
C ALA A 43 0.17 -1.17 13.03
N MET A 44 0.17 0.12 12.65
CA MET A 44 1.26 0.71 11.87
C MET A 44 2.61 0.64 12.57
N LYS A 45 2.67 0.92 13.89
CA LYS A 45 3.92 0.86 14.67
C LYS A 45 4.53 -0.53 14.79
N LYS A 46 3.77 -1.58 14.48
CA LYS A 46 4.28 -2.97 14.46
C LYS A 46 4.83 -3.38 13.09
N GLY A 47 4.57 -2.57 12.06
CA GLY A 47 5.07 -2.80 10.72
C GLY A 47 6.36 -2.05 10.45
N GLU A 48 6.94 -2.34 9.30
CA GLU A 48 8.12 -1.67 8.78
C GLU A 48 7.88 -1.32 7.31
N PHE A 49 8.30 -0.11 6.89
CA PHE A 49 8.32 0.23 5.48
C PHE A 49 9.56 -0.38 4.85
N GLN A 50 9.37 -1.04 3.71
CA GLN A 50 10.49 -1.52 2.91
C GLN A 50 11.28 -0.32 2.40
N SER A 51 12.56 -0.26 2.76
CA SER A 51 13.52 0.72 2.29
C SER A 51 14.46 0.11 1.24
N ASP A 52 15.23 0.96 0.59
CA ASP A 52 16.34 0.50 -0.24
C ASP A 52 17.35 -0.32 0.59
N VAL A 53 17.85 -1.41 -0.01
CA VAL A 53 18.83 -2.33 0.58
C VAL A 53 20.16 -2.34 -0.19
N GLY A 54 20.28 -1.54 -1.26
CA GLY A 54 21.49 -1.46 -2.08
C GLY A 54 21.86 -2.80 -2.72
N ASP A 55 23.15 -3.13 -2.75
CA ASP A 55 23.68 -4.32 -3.40
C ASP A 55 23.12 -5.65 -2.83
N ALA A 56 22.54 -5.63 -1.62
CA ALA A 56 21.89 -6.80 -1.04
C ALA A 56 20.66 -7.27 -1.85
N ILE A 57 20.08 -6.41 -2.71
CA ILE A 57 18.91 -6.76 -3.53
C ILE A 57 19.15 -8.01 -4.38
N VAL A 58 20.37 -8.16 -4.93
CA VAL A 58 20.76 -9.32 -5.76
C VAL A 58 20.68 -10.63 -4.96
N THR A 59 20.99 -10.57 -3.66
CA THR A 59 20.90 -11.74 -2.78
C THR A 59 19.44 -12.11 -2.51
N TYR A 60 18.60 -11.12 -2.20
CA TYR A 60 17.17 -11.34 -1.97
C TYR A 60 16.46 -11.91 -3.22
N GLU A 61 16.75 -11.36 -4.40
CA GLU A 61 16.17 -11.81 -5.67
C GLU A 61 16.57 -13.25 -6.00
N LYS A 62 17.86 -13.60 -5.89
CA LYS A 62 18.36 -14.96 -6.14
C LYS A 62 17.60 -16.00 -5.32
N TYR A 63 17.47 -15.78 -4.01
CA TYR A 63 16.80 -16.75 -3.14
C TYR A 63 15.28 -16.77 -3.36
N TRP A 64 14.68 -15.64 -3.74
CA TRP A 64 13.26 -15.60 -4.12
C TRP A 64 12.97 -16.41 -5.38
N GLU A 65 13.84 -16.34 -6.39
CA GLU A 65 13.71 -17.15 -7.61
C GLU A 65 13.82 -18.64 -7.34
N MET A 66 14.84 -19.05 -6.57
CA MET A 66 15.01 -20.44 -6.17
C MET A 66 13.80 -20.97 -5.39
N LEU A 67 13.19 -20.13 -4.54
CA LEU A 67 11.99 -20.50 -3.77
C LEU A 67 10.76 -20.74 -4.67
N LYS A 68 10.58 -19.93 -5.72
CA LYS A 68 9.43 -20.05 -6.64
C LYS A 68 9.48 -21.30 -7.53
N THR A 69 10.67 -21.86 -7.76
CA THR A 69 10.88 -22.99 -8.68
C THR A 69 10.99 -24.34 -7.97
N GLN A 70 10.62 -24.42 -6.68
CA GLN A 70 10.47 -25.69 -5.95
C GLN A 70 9.12 -26.35 -6.21
#